data_AF-A0A9C8Q5N1-F1
#
_entry.id   AF-A0A9C8Q5N1-F1
#
_cell.length_a   1.000
_cell.length_b   1.000
_cell.length_c   1.000
_cell.angle_alpha   90.00
_cell.angle_beta   90.00
_cell.angle_gamma   90.00
#
_symmetry.space_group_name_H-M   'P 1'
#
loop_
_entity.id
_entity.type
_entity.pdbx_description
1 polymer ?
#
loop_
_entity_poly.entity_id
_entity_poly.type
_entity_poly.pdbx_seq_one_letter_code
_entity_poly.pdbx_strand_id
1 'polypeptide(L)'
;MLTRRHFVLSSVALFSAPIPQASWAAAKSNKSMWETWDAQVTPANYDPATSNPWGFHPRFLPQLVEANPSLAPGDIHVDAVARYLYHIRDNGTAMRYGVAIARGNLYEPGTYTIRRKTHWPTWTPTPSMIKREPEVYEQFADGMDAGPKNPLGSRAFYLFEGNRDTYLRIHGTPNPESVGGRASSGCVRMVMPHINGLYDHVETGSTAFLYPPEDRVTAQS
;
A
#
# COMPACT_ATOMS: atom_id res chain seq x y z
N MET A 1 47.38 -66.11 39.49
CA MET A 1 47.61 -64.66 39.68
C MET A 1 47.14 -63.92 38.44
N LEU A 2 46.28 -62.92 38.64
CA LEU A 2 45.88 -61.79 37.75
C LEU A 2 45.02 -62.04 36.48
N THR A 3 43.71 -62.00 36.74
CA THR A 3 42.51 -61.52 36.03
C THR A 3 42.62 -60.78 34.67
N ARG A 4 41.86 -61.28 33.67
CA ARG A 4 41.51 -60.58 32.42
C ARG A 4 40.39 -59.55 32.65
N ARG A 5 40.69 -58.26 32.46
CA ARG A 5 39.68 -57.18 32.44
C ARG A 5 39.02 -57.12 31.06
N HIS A 6 37.69 -57.21 31.06
CA HIS A 6 36.84 -56.86 29.92
C HIS A 6 36.59 -55.35 29.94
N PHE A 7 36.80 -54.68 28.81
CA PHE A 7 36.35 -53.30 28.60
C PHE A 7 35.12 -53.35 27.68
N VAL A 8 33.96 -52.98 28.20
CA VAL A 8 32.75 -52.74 27.41
C VAL A 8 32.73 -51.24 27.09
N LEU A 9 32.85 -50.90 25.80
CA LEU A 9 32.64 -49.55 25.29
C LEU A 9 31.14 -49.36 25.05
N SER A 10 30.49 -48.59 25.91
CA SER A 10 29.10 -48.14 25.73
C SER A 10 29.10 -46.83 24.95
N SER A 11 28.79 -46.88 23.66
CA SER A 11 28.61 -45.70 22.81
C SER A 11 27.24 -45.08 23.08
N VAL A 12 27.20 -43.96 23.81
CA VAL A 12 25.97 -43.17 23.98
C VAL A 12 25.78 -42.29 22.74
N ALA A 13 24.82 -42.62 21.90
CA ALA A 13 24.35 -41.74 20.84
C ALA A 13 23.48 -40.64 21.44
N LEU A 14 24.00 -39.41 21.48
CA LEU A 14 23.21 -38.23 21.84
C LEU A 14 22.37 -37.82 20.63
N PHE A 15 21.07 -38.12 20.66
CA PHE A 15 20.11 -37.54 19.74
C PHE A 15 19.83 -36.10 20.19
N SER A 16 20.41 -35.12 19.51
CA SER A 16 19.99 -33.72 19.65
C SER A 16 18.59 -33.58 19.06
N ALA A 17 17.59 -33.35 19.92
CA ALA A 17 16.27 -32.96 19.45
C ALA A 17 16.37 -31.61 18.70
N PRO A 18 15.72 -31.46 17.53
CA PRO A 18 15.71 -30.18 16.83
C PRO A 18 15.04 -29.13 17.72
N ILE A 19 15.68 -27.97 17.87
CA ILE A 19 15.08 -26.80 18.52
C ILE A 19 13.86 -26.41 17.66
N PRO A 20 12.64 -26.37 18.21
CA PRO A 20 11.50 -25.89 17.46
C PRO A 20 11.76 -24.44 17.05
N GLN A 21 11.93 -24.20 15.74
CA GLN A 21 11.86 -22.86 15.21
C GLN A 21 10.46 -22.33 15.50
N ALA A 22 10.36 -21.24 16.26
CA ALA A 22 9.10 -20.52 16.41
C ALA A 22 8.66 -20.07 15.02
N SER A 23 7.69 -20.77 14.44
CA SER A 23 7.04 -20.34 13.21
C SER A 23 6.16 -19.15 13.56
N TRP A 24 6.63 -17.94 13.30
CA TRP A 24 5.79 -16.75 13.36
C TRP A 24 4.70 -16.90 12.29
N ALA A 25 3.44 -16.73 12.68
CA ALA A 25 2.32 -16.89 11.76
C ALA A 25 2.37 -15.77 10.71
N ALA A 26 2.27 -16.13 9.42
CA ALA A 26 2.19 -15.14 8.35
C ALA A 26 1.01 -14.18 8.56
N ALA A 27 1.23 -12.90 8.25
CA ALA A 27 0.20 -11.86 8.35
C ALA A 27 -1.08 -12.23 7.59
N LYS A 28 -2.24 -11.88 8.17
CA LYS A 28 -3.57 -12.31 7.69
C LYS A 28 -4.52 -11.14 7.46
N SER A 29 -5.51 -11.37 6.62
CA SER A 29 -6.68 -10.51 6.47
C SER A 29 -7.93 -11.31 6.82
N ASN A 30 -8.66 -10.88 7.85
CA ASN A 30 -9.90 -11.53 8.27
C ASN A 30 -11.09 -10.93 7.51
N LYS A 31 -11.61 -11.67 6.53
CA LYS A 31 -12.75 -11.24 5.70
C LYS A 31 -14.01 -10.93 6.52
N SER A 32 -14.26 -11.63 7.62
CA SER A 32 -15.46 -11.36 8.44
C SER A 32 -15.44 -9.99 9.10
N MET A 33 -14.27 -9.33 9.15
CA MET A 33 -14.10 -8.01 9.73
C MET A 33 -14.20 -6.87 8.70
N TRP A 34 -14.23 -7.16 7.40
CA TRP A 34 -14.12 -6.13 6.37
C TRP A 34 -15.22 -5.07 6.46
N GLU A 35 -16.47 -5.48 6.64
CA GLU A 35 -17.60 -4.55 6.80
C GLU A 35 -17.48 -3.74 8.09
N THR A 36 -17.04 -4.38 9.19
CA THR A 36 -16.82 -3.70 10.48
C THR A 36 -15.74 -2.62 10.36
N TRP A 37 -14.62 -2.96 9.71
CA TRP A 37 -13.53 -2.01 9.52
C TRP A 37 -13.89 -0.91 8.52
N ASP A 38 -14.63 -1.21 7.46
CA ASP A 38 -15.11 -0.18 6.52
C ASP A 38 -16.05 0.81 7.23
N ALA A 39 -16.95 0.33 8.08
CA ALA A 39 -17.79 1.18 8.92
C ALA A 39 -16.97 2.00 9.94
N GLN A 40 -15.90 1.43 10.50
CA GLN A 40 -15.03 2.13 11.45
C GLN A 40 -14.28 3.30 10.82
N VAL A 41 -13.82 3.16 9.57
CA VAL A 41 -13.03 4.21 8.89
C VAL A 41 -13.88 5.20 8.09
N THR A 42 -15.18 4.92 7.93
CA THR A 42 -16.13 5.77 7.20
C THR A 42 -16.96 6.60 8.18
N PRO A 43 -16.90 7.94 8.12
CA PRO A 43 -17.71 8.80 8.98
C PRO A 43 -19.22 8.53 8.83
N ALA A 44 -19.98 8.75 9.90
CA ALA A 44 -21.44 8.74 9.81
C ALA A 44 -21.93 9.81 8.83
N ASN A 45 -22.92 9.48 7.99
CA ASN A 45 -23.46 10.35 6.93
C ASN A 45 -22.37 10.85 5.95
N TYR A 46 -21.36 10.03 5.68
CA TYR A 46 -20.27 10.37 4.78
C TYR A 46 -20.77 10.70 3.37
N ASP A 47 -20.44 11.90 2.93
CA ASP A 47 -20.57 12.38 1.56
C ASP A 47 -19.17 12.72 1.04
N PRO A 48 -18.71 12.07 -0.05
CA PRO A 48 -17.38 12.29 -0.60
C PRO A 48 -17.12 13.75 -1.01
N ALA A 49 -18.13 14.53 -1.38
CA ALA A 49 -17.93 15.91 -1.83
C ALA A 49 -17.80 16.92 -0.67
N THR A 50 -18.29 16.58 0.53
CA THR A 50 -18.49 17.56 1.61
C THR A 50 -17.95 17.13 2.97
N SER A 51 -17.87 15.83 3.25
CA SER A 51 -17.43 15.31 4.55
C SER A 51 -15.92 15.44 4.72
N ASN A 52 -15.50 16.24 5.70
CA ASN A 52 -14.08 16.45 6.02
C ASN A 52 -13.78 16.45 7.53
N PRO A 53 -14.03 15.34 8.24
CA PRO A 53 -13.69 15.26 9.66
C PRO A 53 -12.18 15.22 9.93
N TRP A 54 -11.36 15.07 8.89
CA TRP A 54 -9.90 14.99 8.97
C TRP A 54 -9.20 16.36 8.93
N GLY A 55 -9.92 17.42 8.56
CA GLY A 55 -9.43 18.79 8.64
C GLY A 55 -8.38 19.18 7.60
N PHE A 56 -8.14 18.39 6.55
CA PHE A 56 -7.26 18.81 5.45
C PHE A 56 -7.95 19.89 4.58
N HIS A 57 -7.19 20.56 3.72
CA HIS A 57 -7.73 21.65 2.90
C HIS A 57 -8.85 21.16 1.95
N PRO A 58 -10.05 21.80 1.90
CA PRO A 58 -11.21 21.30 1.14
C PRO A 58 -10.98 21.02 -0.34
N ARG A 59 -10.00 21.68 -0.98
CA ARG A 59 -9.59 21.39 -2.38
C ARG A 59 -9.26 19.92 -2.65
N PHE A 60 -8.89 19.17 -1.62
CA PHE A 60 -8.54 17.76 -1.69
C PHE A 60 -9.72 16.81 -1.49
N LEU A 61 -10.93 17.33 -1.25
CA LEU A 61 -12.13 16.51 -1.25
C LEU A 61 -12.41 15.97 -2.67
N PRO A 62 -12.99 14.77 -2.76
CA PRO A 62 -13.49 14.21 -4.00
C PRO A 62 -14.36 15.21 -4.78
N GLN A 63 -14.10 15.33 -6.08
CA GLN A 63 -14.86 16.23 -6.95
C GLN A 63 -15.03 15.61 -8.33
N LEU A 64 -16.27 15.61 -8.83
CA LEU A 64 -16.53 15.31 -10.23
C LEU A 64 -16.08 16.51 -11.08
N VAL A 65 -15.23 16.25 -12.07
CA VAL A 65 -14.69 17.26 -12.98
C VAL A 65 -14.86 16.80 -14.43
N GLU A 66 -14.79 17.74 -15.38
CA GLU A 66 -14.69 17.39 -16.79
C GLU A 66 -13.35 16.68 -17.05
N ALA A 67 -13.37 15.60 -17.83
CA ALA A 67 -12.17 14.90 -18.25
C ALA A 67 -11.66 15.47 -19.57
N ASN A 68 -10.35 15.42 -19.78
CA ASN A 68 -9.79 15.63 -21.10
C ASN A 68 -10.26 14.49 -22.03
N PRO A 69 -10.90 14.79 -23.18
CA PRO A 69 -11.40 13.77 -24.11
C PRO A 69 -10.34 12.81 -24.66
N SER A 70 -9.05 13.16 -24.57
CA SER A 70 -7.95 12.29 -25.03
C SER A 70 -7.55 11.21 -24.03
N LEU A 71 -8.09 11.23 -22.80
CA LEU A 71 -7.77 10.25 -21.77
C LEU A 71 -8.72 9.06 -21.84
N ALA A 72 -8.18 7.86 -21.65
CA ALA A 72 -8.96 6.63 -21.75
C ALA A 72 -9.82 6.42 -20.49
N PRO A 73 -11.12 6.13 -20.63
CA PRO A 73 -11.96 5.72 -19.51
C PRO A 73 -11.43 4.48 -18.78
N GLY A 74 -11.62 4.43 -17.47
CA GLY A 74 -11.12 3.37 -16.59
C GLY A 74 -9.67 3.54 -16.14
N ASP A 75 -8.90 4.43 -16.77
CA ASP A 75 -7.53 4.71 -16.38
C ASP A 75 -7.45 5.67 -15.18
N ILE A 76 -6.34 5.55 -14.45
CA ILE A 76 -5.99 6.42 -13.34
C ILE A 76 -4.83 7.32 -13.75
N HIS A 77 -4.97 8.61 -13.45
CA HIS A 77 -3.95 9.64 -13.68
C HIS A 77 -3.61 10.31 -12.36
N VAL A 78 -2.33 10.29 -11.97
CA VAL A 78 -1.84 10.92 -10.74
C VAL A 78 -0.98 12.12 -11.10
N ASP A 79 -1.49 13.31 -10.80
CA ASP A 79 -0.75 14.55 -10.85
C ASP A 79 0.00 14.75 -9.52
N ALA A 80 1.31 14.55 -9.56
CA ALA A 80 2.18 14.68 -8.39
C ALA A 80 2.36 16.15 -7.93
N VAL A 81 2.21 17.12 -8.84
CA VAL A 81 2.35 18.55 -8.54
C VAL A 81 1.10 19.03 -7.80
N ALA A 82 -0.07 18.86 -8.41
CA ALA A 82 -1.34 19.30 -7.84
C ALA A 82 -1.77 18.43 -6.65
N ARG A 83 -1.23 17.21 -6.55
CA ARG A 83 -1.52 16.16 -5.56
C ARG A 83 -2.96 15.67 -5.68
N TYR A 84 -3.30 15.35 -6.93
CA TYR A 84 -4.58 14.79 -7.29
C TYR A 84 -4.43 13.44 -7.99
N LEU A 85 -5.40 12.58 -7.77
CA LEU A 85 -5.66 11.40 -8.57
C LEU A 85 -6.96 11.60 -9.33
N TYR A 86 -6.98 11.28 -10.61
CA TYR A 86 -8.15 11.33 -11.47
C TYR A 86 -8.46 9.91 -11.94
N HIS A 87 -9.71 9.46 -11.76
CA HIS A 87 -10.23 8.26 -12.39
C HIS A 87 -11.16 8.67 -13.52
N ILE A 88 -10.81 8.31 -14.76
CA ILE A 88 -11.54 8.72 -15.96
C ILE A 88 -12.79 7.85 -16.13
N ARG A 89 -13.93 8.48 -16.41
CA ARG A 89 -15.23 7.81 -16.57
C ARG A 89 -15.70 7.91 -18.02
N ASP A 90 -16.55 6.98 -18.43
CA ASP A 90 -17.02 6.86 -19.83
C ASP A 90 -17.85 8.06 -20.33
N ASN A 91 -18.40 8.87 -19.42
CA ASN A 91 -19.27 9.99 -19.73
C ASN A 91 -18.52 11.33 -19.93
N GLY A 92 -17.23 11.30 -20.23
CA GLY A 92 -16.41 12.51 -20.41
C GLY A 92 -16.11 13.25 -19.11
N THR A 93 -16.28 12.59 -17.96
CA THR A 93 -15.94 13.15 -16.64
C THR A 93 -14.82 12.36 -15.98
N ALA A 94 -14.20 12.92 -14.96
CA ALA A 94 -13.30 12.21 -14.06
C ALA A 94 -13.72 12.45 -12.62
N MET A 95 -13.56 11.43 -11.78
CA MET A 95 -13.58 11.66 -10.33
C MET A 95 -12.17 12.04 -9.88
N ARG A 96 -12.01 13.26 -9.38
CA ARG A 96 -10.76 13.76 -8.82
C ARG A 96 -10.74 13.54 -7.31
N TYR A 97 -9.61 13.08 -6.78
CA TYR A 97 -9.36 12.87 -5.37
C TYR A 97 -8.07 13.56 -4.93
N GLY A 98 -8.04 14.15 -3.74
CA GLY A 98 -6.78 14.53 -3.11
C GLY A 98 -5.97 13.31 -2.67
N VAL A 99 -4.65 13.37 -2.88
CA VAL A 99 -3.72 12.30 -2.50
C VAL A 99 -2.50 12.84 -1.77
N ALA A 100 -1.79 11.96 -1.06
CA ALA A 100 -0.41 12.21 -0.64
C ALA A 100 0.54 11.42 -1.55
N ILE A 101 1.69 12.01 -1.87
CA ILE A 101 2.73 11.37 -2.69
C ILE A 101 3.98 11.06 -1.85
N ALA A 102 4.97 10.46 -2.49
CA ALA A 102 6.22 10.11 -1.84
C ALA A 102 7.07 11.33 -1.48
N ARG A 103 7.82 11.21 -0.39
CA ARG A 103 8.77 12.24 0.08
C ARG A 103 10.05 12.24 -0.76
N GLY A 104 10.64 13.42 -0.93
CA GLY A 104 11.91 13.58 -1.63
C GLY A 104 11.94 12.90 -3.00
N ASN A 105 13.01 12.14 -3.25
CA ASN A 105 13.28 11.40 -4.48
C ASN A 105 12.66 9.99 -4.53
N LEU A 106 11.80 9.63 -3.58
CA LEU A 106 11.19 8.29 -3.55
C LEU A 106 10.00 8.13 -4.51
N TYR A 107 9.54 9.22 -5.13
CA TYR A 107 8.45 9.14 -6.10
C TYR A 107 8.97 8.63 -7.45
N GLU A 108 8.30 7.61 -7.99
CA GLU A 108 8.65 6.97 -9.27
C GLU A 108 7.52 7.19 -10.30
N PRO A 109 7.57 8.29 -11.07
CA PRO A 109 6.75 8.53 -12.25
C PRO A 109 6.93 7.42 -13.27
N GLY A 110 5.84 7.06 -13.93
CA GLY A 110 5.81 6.01 -14.93
C GLY A 110 4.39 5.65 -15.33
N THR A 111 4.30 4.65 -16.21
CA THR A 111 3.05 4.06 -16.66
C THR A 111 3.01 2.61 -16.18
N TYR A 112 1.98 2.26 -15.43
CA TYR A 112 1.86 0.98 -14.76
C TYR A 112 0.53 0.32 -15.07
N THR A 113 0.48 -1.01 -15.03
CA THR A 113 -0.79 -1.75 -15.10
C THR A 113 -1.25 -2.14 -13.70
N ILE A 114 -2.53 -1.90 -13.39
CA ILE A 114 -3.15 -2.38 -12.16
C ILE A 114 -3.51 -3.86 -12.34
N ARG A 115 -2.66 -4.77 -11.87
CA ARG A 115 -2.87 -6.22 -12.06
C ARG A 115 -3.50 -6.93 -10.87
N ARG A 116 -3.45 -6.29 -9.70
CA ARG A 116 -4.10 -6.77 -8.49
C ARG A 116 -4.73 -5.59 -7.76
N LYS A 117 -5.91 -5.83 -7.21
CA LYS A 117 -6.52 -4.96 -6.21
C LYS A 117 -6.96 -5.80 -5.01
N THR A 118 -6.93 -5.23 -3.80
CA THR A 118 -7.21 -5.98 -2.57
C THR A 118 -7.97 -5.14 -1.55
N HIS A 119 -9.00 -5.74 -0.94
CA HIS A 119 -9.64 -5.25 0.29
C HIS A 119 -8.78 -5.60 1.50
N TRP A 120 -8.60 -4.64 2.41
CA TRP A 120 -7.89 -4.81 3.67
C TRP A 120 -6.61 -5.65 3.49
N PRO A 121 -5.63 -5.13 2.72
CA PRO A 121 -4.38 -5.83 2.48
C PRO A 121 -3.57 -5.98 3.77
N THR A 122 -2.80 -7.07 3.85
CA THR A 122 -1.66 -7.14 4.77
C THR A 122 -0.53 -6.27 4.23
N TRP A 123 0.40 -5.88 5.10
CA TRP A 123 1.53 -5.05 4.71
C TRP A 123 2.83 -5.63 5.23
N THR A 124 3.85 -5.66 4.37
CA THR A 124 5.22 -5.98 4.75
C THR A 124 6.11 -4.85 4.21
N PRO A 125 6.98 -4.24 5.03
CA PRO A 125 7.92 -3.24 4.57
C PRO A 125 8.88 -3.86 3.54
N THR A 126 9.30 -3.08 2.56
CA THR A 126 10.28 -3.56 1.58
C THR A 126 11.67 -3.64 2.23
N PRO A 127 12.59 -4.47 1.69
CA PRO A 127 13.97 -4.49 2.18
C PRO A 127 14.63 -3.10 2.19
N SER A 128 14.32 -2.26 1.20
CA SER A 128 14.81 -0.87 1.14
C SER A 128 14.23 0.02 2.24
N MET A 129 12.99 -0.22 2.67
CA MET A 129 12.41 0.48 3.83
C MET A 129 13.13 0.07 5.12
N ILE A 130 13.28 -1.23 5.36
CA ILE A 130 13.99 -1.76 6.54
C ILE A 130 15.43 -1.25 6.58
N LYS A 131 16.15 -1.26 5.46
CA LYS A 131 17.53 -0.76 5.39
C LYS A 131 17.64 0.73 5.72
N ARG A 132 16.62 1.53 5.39
CA ARG A 132 16.64 2.99 5.55
C ARG A 132 16.31 3.43 6.97
N GLU A 133 15.30 2.81 7.59
CA GLU A 133 14.78 3.14 8.93
C GLU A 133 14.48 1.82 9.69
N PRO A 134 15.51 1.04 10.06
CA PRO A 134 15.34 -0.27 10.70
C PRO A 134 14.59 -0.17 12.03
N GLU A 135 14.83 0.88 12.81
CA GLU A 135 14.17 1.16 14.09
C GLU A 135 12.64 1.33 13.94
N VAL A 136 12.17 1.69 12.75
CA VAL A 136 10.75 1.83 12.44
C VAL A 136 10.19 0.53 11.85
N TYR A 137 10.91 -0.09 10.90
CA TYR A 137 10.34 -1.11 10.03
C TYR A 137 10.71 -2.55 10.35
N GLU A 138 11.83 -2.80 11.05
CA GLU A 138 12.32 -4.17 11.31
C GLU A 138 11.33 -4.98 12.15
N GLN A 139 10.63 -4.33 13.08
CA GLN A 139 9.57 -4.96 13.88
C GLN A 139 8.39 -5.52 13.04
N PHE A 140 8.26 -5.10 11.77
CA PHE A 140 7.21 -5.55 10.86
C PHE A 140 7.76 -6.41 9.71
N ALA A 141 9.00 -6.92 9.81
CA ALA A 141 9.63 -7.72 8.76
C ALA A 141 8.83 -8.98 8.40
N ASP A 142 8.13 -9.58 9.37
CA ASP A 142 7.23 -10.73 9.17
C ASP A 142 5.82 -10.35 8.70
N GLY A 143 5.60 -9.05 8.46
CA GLY A 143 4.34 -8.48 8.02
C GLY A 143 3.46 -7.99 9.16
N MET A 144 2.46 -7.21 8.78
CA MET A 144 1.43 -6.64 9.61
C MET A 144 0.07 -7.09 9.08
N ASP A 145 -0.77 -7.58 10.00
CA ASP A 145 -2.14 -7.96 9.71
C ASP A 145 -2.93 -6.78 9.10
N ALA A 146 -3.96 -7.15 8.35
CA ALA A 146 -4.89 -6.16 7.82
C ALA A 146 -5.71 -5.51 8.94
N GLY A 147 -6.09 -4.25 8.74
CA GLY A 147 -7.01 -3.55 9.61
C GLY A 147 -6.82 -2.03 9.59
N PRO A 148 -7.62 -1.28 10.37
CA PRO A 148 -7.67 0.19 10.31
C PRO A 148 -6.35 0.91 10.57
N LYS A 149 -5.39 0.27 11.26
CA LYS A 149 -4.05 0.82 11.54
C LYS A 149 -2.98 0.40 10.52
N ASN A 150 -3.32 -0.48 9.58
CA ASN A 150 -2.36 -0.97 8.58
C ASN A 150 -1.91 0.19 7.66
N PRO A 151 -0.62 0.35 7.35
CA PRO A 151 -0.12 1.42 6.49
C PRO A 151 -0.70 1.44 5.06
N LEU A 152 -1.15 0.29 4.54
CA LEU A 152 -1.83 0.20 3.25
C LEU A 152 -3.34 0.51 3.32
N GLY A 153 -3.88 0.64 4.53
CA GLY A 153 -5.26 1.00 4.79
C GLY A 153 -6.30 0.01 4.27
N SER A 154 -7.45 0.54 3.88
CA SER A 154 -8.64 -0.25 3.56
C SER A 154 -8.58 -0.92 2.19
N ARG A 155 -7.88 -0.34 1.22
CA ARG A 155 -7.79 -0.81 -0.17
C ARG A 155 -6.40 -0.55 -0.74
N ALA A 156 -5.97 -1.39 -1.67
CA ALA A 156 -4.76 -1.15 -2.46
C ALA A 156 -4.90 -1.61 -3.90
N PHE A 157 -4.43 -0.77 -4.83
CA PHE A 157 -4.12 -1.12 -6.22
C PHE A 157 -2.61 -1.36 -6.34
N TYR A 158 -2.26 -2.49 -6.96
CA TYR A 158 -0.89 -2.94 -7.10
C TYR A 158 -0.40 -2.63 -8.50
N LEU A 159 0.66 -1.83 -8.59
CA LEU A 159 1.19 -1.31 -9.85
C LEU A 159 2.28 -2.24 -10.37
N PHE A 160 2.13 -2.70 -11.61
CA PHE A 160 3.05 -3.62 -12.27
C PHE A 160 3.67 -2.98 -13.50
N GLU A 161 4.92 -3.37 -13.77
CA GLU A 161 5.56 -3.23 -15.07
C GLU A 161 5.65 -4.61 -15.71
N GLY A 162 4.80 -4.85 -16.72
CA GLY A 162 4.62 -6.19 -17.30
C GLY A 162 4.22 -7.22 -16.24
N ASN A 163 5.12 -8.18 -15.96
CA ASN A 163 4.92 -9.23 -14.96
C ASN A 163 5.55 -8.94 -13.59
N ARG A 164 6.25 -7.81 -13.44
CA ARG A 164 6.98 -7.46 -12.21
C ARG A 164 6.13 -6.56 -11.32
N ASP A 165 5.93 -6.97 -10.07
CA ASP A 165 5.38 -6.10 -9.02
C ASP A 165 6.43 -5.02 -8.70
N THR A 166 6.06 -3.75 -8.84
CA THR A 166 6.97 -2.61 -8.61
C THR A 166 7.12 -2.27 -7.13
N TYR A 167 6.32 -2.87 -6.25
CA TYR A 167 6.09 -2.44 -4.87
C TYR A 167 5.43 -1.06 -4.72
N LEU A 168 5.18 -0.33 -5.82
CA LEU A 168 4.38 0.89 -5.82
C LEU A 168 2.90 0.55 -5.78
N ARG A 169 2.16 1.34 -5.00
CA ARG A 169 0.73 1.14 -4.75
C ARG A 169 0.00 2.47 -4.77
N ILE A 170 -1.26 2.41 -5.15
CA ILE A 170 -2.25 3.43 -4.81
C ILE A 170 -3.11 2.81 -3.71
N HIS A 171 -3.10 3.38 -2.51
CA HIS A 171 -3.68 2.71 -1.33
C HIS A 171 -4.27 3.66 -0.30
N GLY A 172 -5.07 3.11 0.61
CA GLY A 172 -5.63 3.85 1.75
C GLY A 172 -4.58 4.25 2.78
N THR A 173 -4.87 5.20 3.67
CA THR A 173 -3.95 5.55 4.77
C THR A 173 -4.67 5.73 6.09
N PRO A 174 -4.09 5.26 7.22
CA PRO A 174 -4.57 5.59 8.57
C PRO A 174 -4.29 7.06 8.96
N ASN A 175 -3.49 7.78 8.17
CA ASN A 175 -3.05 9.14 8.42
C ASN A 175 -3.64 10.08 7.34
N PRO A 176 -4.96 10.37 7.37
CA PRO A 176 -5.65 11.18 6.36
C PRO A 176 -5.14 12.62 6.26
N GLU A 177 -4.59 13.17 7.34
CA GLU A 177 -3.95 14.49 7.40
C GLU A 177 -2.72 14.61 6.50
N SER A 178 -2.16 13.48 6.04
CA SER A 178 -1.06 13.48 5.06
C SER A 178 -1.49 13.88 3.64
N VAL A 179 -2.80 13.83 3.34
CA VAL A 179 -3.33 14.19 2.01
C VAL A 179 -2.98 15.63 1.67
N GLY A 180 -2.51 15.86 0.44
CA GLY A 180 -2.00 17.15 0.02
C GLY A 180 -0.56 17.42 0.44
N GLY A 181 0.13 16.44 1.04
CA GLY A 181 1.54 16.50 1.39
C GLY A 181 2.42 15.47 0.66
N ARG A 182 3.68 15.38 1.11
CA ARG A 182 4.68 14.39 0.68
C ARG A 182 5.07 13.55 1.89
N ALA A 183 4.55 12.33 2.02
CA ALA A 183 4.64 11.55 3.26
C ALA A 183 4.88 10.04 3.05
N SER A 184 4.82 9.54 1.81
CA SER A 184 4.97 8.11 1.55
C SER A 184 6.42 7.71 1.24
N SER A 185 6.70 6.41 1.30
CA SER A 185 7.97 5.81 0.88
C SER A 185 8.00 5.40 -0.60
N GLY A 186 7.08 5.91 -1.42
CA GLY A 186 7.02 5.65 -2.88
C GLY A 186 5.60 5.63 -3.45
N CYS A 187 4.64 5.18 -2.64
CA CYS A 187 3.25 4.99 -3.03
C CYS A 187 2.40 6.28 -3.08
N VAL A 188 1.20 6.17 -3.65
CA VAL A 188 0.14 7.19 -3.60
C VAL A 188 -0.83 6.82 -2.48
N ARG A 189 -1.04 7.73 -1.52
CA ARG A 189 -1.91 7.50 -0.36
C ARG A 189 -3.22 8.28 -0.49
N MET A 190 -4.32 7.64 -0.15
CA MET A 190 -5.67 8.18 -0.18
C MET A 190 -6.35 8.02 1.18
N VAL A 191 -7.24 8.96 1.53
CA VAL A 191 -8.17 8.78 2.64
C VAL A 191 -9.00 7.50 2.41
N MET A 192 -9.16 6.68 3.46
CA MET A 192 -9.74 5.34 3.31
C MET A 192 -11.16 5.35 2.72
N PRO A 193 -12.10 6.20 3.16
CA PRO A 193 -13.40 6.33 2.49
C PRO A 193 -13.33 6.74 1.01
N HIS A 194 -12.33 7.54 0.63
CA HIS A 194 -12.17 7.97 -0.76
C HIS A 194 -11.77 6.79 -1.65
N ILE A 195 -10.76 6.02 -1.23
CA ILE A 195 -10.34 4.85 -2.01
C ILE A 195 -11.35 3.70 -1.92
N ASN A 196 -12.13 3.59 -0.84
CA ASN A 196 -13.25 2.65 -0.77
C ASN A 196 -14.25 2.91 -1.89
N GLY A 197 -14.65 4.18 -2.09
CA GLY A 197 -15.53 4.57 -3.19
C GLY A 197 -14.89 4.41 -4.57
N LEU A 198 -13.59 4.67 -4.72
CA LEU A 198 -12.87 4.45 -5.98
C LEU A 198 -12.74 2.97 -6.35
N TYR A 199 -12.62 2.08 -5.35
CA TYR A 199 -12.22 0.70 -5.54
C TYR A 199 -13.09 -0.07 -6.52
N ASP A 200 -14.41 0.14 -6.47
CA ASP A 200 -15.37 -0.59 -7.31
C ASP A 200 -15.42 -0.07 -8.75
N HIS A 201 -14.87 1.12 -9.00
CA HIS A 201 -14.82 1.72 -10.34
C HIS A 201 -13.55 1.39 -11.13
N VAL A 202 -12.52 0.86 -10.47
CA VAL A 202 -11.25 0.52 -11.10
C VAL A 202 -11.16 -0.98 -11.36
N GLU A 203 -10.91 -1.34 -12.62
CA GLU A 203 -10.74 -2.72 -13.04
C GLU A 203 -9.28 -3.18 -13.00
N THR A 204 -9.06 -4.48 -12.83
CA THR A 204 -7.74 -5.04 -13.12
C THR A 204 -7.50 -4.99 -14.62
N GLY A 205 -6.34 -4.48 -15.04
CA GLY A 205 -6.03 -4.18 -16.43
C GLY A 205 -5.99 -2.68 -16.73
N SER A 206 -6.66 -1.85 -15.92
CA SER A 206 -6.55 -0.39 -16.01
C SER A 206 -5.10 0.09 -15.92
N THR A 207 -4.81 1.16 -16.64
CA THR A 207 -3.49 1.81 -16.62
C THR A 207 -3.47 2.91 -15.56
N ALA A 208 -2.37 2.97 -14.81
CA ALA A 208 -2.07 4.05 -13.88
C ALA A 208 -0.88 4.86 -14.41
N PHE A 209 -1.14 6.13 -14.73
CA PHE A 209 -0.12 7.11 -15.11
C PHE A 209 0.27 7.93 -13.90
N LEU A 210 1.51 7.79 -13.44
CA LEU A 210 2.08 8.61 -12.38
C LEU A 210 2.95 9.68 -13.04
N TYR A 211 2.49 10.93 -13.07
CA TYR A 211 3.20 12.02 -13.71
C TYR A 211 4.33 12.57 -12.85
N PRO A 212 5.43 13.06 -13.46
CA PRO A 212 6.54 13.62 -12.70
C PRO A 212 6.13 14.74 -11.75
N PRO A 213 6.71 14.80 -10.53
CA PRO A 213 6.70 16.04 -9.77
C PRO A 213 7.56 17.07 -10.51
N GLU A 214 7.34 18.33 -10.16
CA GLU A 214 7.87 19.55 -10.79
C GLU A 214 9.39 19.64 -11.04
N ASP A 215 10.20 18.67 -10.58
CA ASP A 215 11.67 18.68 -10.65
C ASP A 215 12.34 17.51 -11.41
N ARG A 216 11.69 16.83 -12.37
CA ARG A 216 12.43 15.92 -13.29
C ARG A 216 13.14 16.63 -14.45
N VAL A 217 13.67 17.83 -14.21
CA VAL A 217 14.81 18.39 -14.95
C VAL A 217 16.06 18.24 -14.09
N THR A 218 16.42 17.02 -13.74
CA THR A 218 17.83 16.72 -13.45
C THR A 218 18.48 16.50 -14.80
N ALA A 219 19.39 17.40 -15.19
CA ALA A 219 20.20 17.25 -16.40
C ALA A 219 20.68 15.81 -16.53
N GLN A 220 20.50 15.22 -17.71
CA GLN A 220 21.28 14.06 -18.08
C GLN A 220 22.74 14.54 -18.16
N SER A 221 23.54 14.15 -17.17
CA SER A 221 25.00 14.15 -17.26
C SER A 221 25.47 12.81 -17.80
#